data_AF-A0A2R4BP20-F1
#
_entry.id   AF-A0A2R4BP20-F1
#
_cell.length_a   1.000
_cell.length_b   1.000
_cell.length_c   1.000
_cell.angle_alpha   90.00
_cell.angle_beta   90.00
_cell.angle_gamma   90.00
#
_symmetry.space_group_name_H-M   'P 1'
#
loop_
_entity.id
_entity.type
_entity.pdbx_description
1 polymer ?
#
loop_
_entity_poly.entity_id
_entity_poly.type
_entity_poly.pdbx_seq_one_letter_code
_entity_poly.pdbx_strand_id
1 'polypeptide(L)'
;MAALSALYPYIIPHVPNMPEMAIDRALVDAAIEFCRQSLAWQQRTDPIQLIPGVREYDVDVIGCEPVRVLAAVIVGDRALDRRPMASLDLPEAGEPTGFVQPVPRLIELAETPVRADSLVLRVAVEPSMSATVLDDQLVRYWREPIAAGALMRLLLQQGDMSRASVAAQAFQGGVERAYAQAQVGAGRGRLRVRPVP
;
A
#
# COMPACT_ATOMS: atom_id res chain seq x y z
N MET A 1 -2.57 -12.28 -12.51
CA MET A 1 -1.17 -11.89 -12.28
C MET A 1 -0.54 -11.61 -13.64
N ALA A 2 0.02 -10.42 -13.83
CA ALA A 2 0.62 -9.97 -15.07
C ALA A 2 2.14 -10.04 -14.98
N ALA A 3 2.78 -10.68 -15.95
CA ALA A 3 4.24 -10.72 -16.03
C ALA A 3 4.82 -9.32 -16.28
N LEU A 4 6.04 -9.05 -15.80
CA LEU A 4 6.74 -7.78 -16.02
C LEU A 4 6.89 -7.46 -17.52
N SER A 5 7.07 -8.48 -18.35
CA SER A 5 7.16 -8.35 -19.81
C SER A 5 5.94 -7.70 -20.46
N ALA A 6 4.77 -7.73 -19.81
CA ALA A 6 3.58 -7.02 -20.28
C ALA A 6 3.75 -5.49 -20.31
N LEU A 7 4.72 -4.94 -19.55
CA LEU A 7 5.01 -3.51 -19.52
C LEU A 7 6.14 -3.11 -20.50
N TYR A 8 6.83 -4.07 -21.12
CA TYR A 8 7.94 -3.78 -22.05
C TYR A 8 7.55 -2.89 -23.24
N PRO A 9 6.35 -3.01 -23.85
CA PRO A 9 5.93 -2.11 -24.93
C PRO A 9 5.91 -0.63 -24.54
N TYR A 10 5.80 -0.32 -23.25
CA TYR A 10 5.81 1.04 -22.72
C TYR A 10 7.22 1.55 -22.41
N ILE A 11 8.24 0.69 -22.47
CA ILE A 11 9.61 0.99 -22.05
C ILE A 11 10.58 0.91 -23.24
N ILE A 12 10.60 -0.22 -23.95
CA ILE A 12 11.57 -0.52 -25.01
C ILE A 12 11.68 0.58 -26.07
N PRO A 13 10.58 1.21 -26.55
CA PRO A 13 10.69 2.28 -27.55
C PRO A 13 11.51 3.49 -27.09
N HIS A 14 11.63 3.70 -25.78
CA HIS A 14 12.33 4.84 -25.20
C HIS A 14 13.79 4.55 -24.84
N VAL A 15 14.11 3.28 -24.56
CA VAL A 15 15.45 2.82 -24.14
C VAL A 15 15.84 1.56 -24.94
N PRO A 16 16.15 1.72 -26.25
CA PRO A 16 16.51 0.58 -27.08
C PRO A 16 17.80 -0.10 -26.60
N ASN A 17 17.90 -1.41 -26.84
CA ASN A 17 19.06 -2.25 -26.48
C ASN A 17 19.36 -2.35 -24.97
N MET A 18 18.39 -2.07 -24.10
CA MET A 18 18.54 -2.35 -22.67
C MET A 18 18.34 -3.84 -22.36
N PRO A 19 19.20 -4.45 -21.53
CA PRO A 19 18.99 -5.82 -21.06
C PRO A 19 17.66 -5.95 -20.31
N GLU A 20 16.90 -7.01 -20.59
CA GLU A 20 15.60 -7.29 -19.95
C GLU A 20 15.70 -7.31 -18.42
N MET A 21 16.78 -7.88 -17.87
CA MET A 21 17.05 -7.89 -16.43
C MET A 21 17.10 -6.47 -15.82
N ALA A 22 17.64 -5.49 -16.54
CA ALA A 22 17.67 -4.10 -16.08
C ALA A 22 16.27 -3.48 -16.13
N ILE A 23 15.47 -3.80 -17.16
CA ILE A 23 14.09 -3.35 -17.29
C ILE A 23 13.21 -3.93 -16.17
N ASP A 24 13.30 -5.24 -15.94
CA ASP A 24 12.57 -5.93 -14.87
C ASP A 24 12.90 -5.32 -13.51
N ARG A 25 14.19 -5.10 -13.25
CA ARG A 25 14.62 -4.50 -11.99
C ARG A 25 14.03 -3.10 -11.82
N ALA A 26 14.11 -2.26 -12.85
CA ALA A 26 13.55 -0.91 -12.83
C ALA A 26 12.02 -0.92 -12.66
N LEU A 27 11.33 -1.88 -13.25
CA LEU A 27 9.89 -2.08 -13.11
C LEU A 27 9.48 -2.45 -11.68
N VAL A 28 10.18 -3.41 -11.06
CA VAL A 28 9.91 -3.79 -9.67
C VAL A 28 10.17 -2.60 -8.74
N ASP A 29 11.30 -1.90 -8.89
CA ASP A 29 11.62 -0.73 -8.08
C ASP A 29 10.59 0.39 -8.24
N ALA A 30 10.12 0.63 -9.47
CA ALA A 30 9.08 1.61 -9.75
C ALA A 30 7.72 1.19 -9.18
N ALA A 31 7.35 -0.08 -9.27
CA ALA A 31 6.11 -0.60 -8.72
C ALA A 31 6.09 -0.51 -7.18
N ILE A 32 7.22 -0.83 -6.53
CA ILE A 32 7.38 -0.68 -5.08
C ILE A 32 7.25 0.78 -4.67
N GLU A 33 8.00 1.69 -5.31
CA GLU A 33 7.91 3.11 -5.02
C GLU A 33 6.49 3.65 -5.22
N PHE A 34 5.86 3.27 -6.33
CA PHE A 34 4.49 3.65 -6.65
C PHE A 34 3.51 3.20 -5.56
N CYS A 35 3.57 1.93 -5.14
CA CYS A 35 2.68 1.38 -4.11
C CYS A 35 2.91 2.04 -2.75
N ARG A 36 4.17 2.31 -2.37
CA ARG A 36 4.52 3.00 -1.12
C ARG A 36 3.96 4.41 -1.03
N GLN A 37 4.08 5.18 -2.12
CA GLN A 37 3.67 6.58 -2.12
C GLN A 37 2.16 6.73 -2.35
N SER A 38 1.59 5.93 -3.25
CA SER A 38 0.16 6.05 -3.61
C SER A 38 -0.79 5.32 -2.66
N LEU A 39 -0.34 4.26 -1.99
CA LEU A 39 -1.19 3.37 -1.19
C LEU A 39 -2.36 2.77 -2.00
N ALA A 40 -2.21 2.70 -3.33
CA ALA A 40 -3.28 2.34 -4.26
C ALA A 40 -3.55 0.84 -4.30
N TRP A 41 -2.53 0.00 -4.09
CA TRP A 41 -2.71 -1.42 -3.96
C TRP A 41 -3.02 -1.77 -2.51
N GLN A 42 -4.22 -2.30 -2.26
CA GLN A 42 -4.71 -2.59 -0.93
C GLN A 42 -5.24 -4.02 -0.86
N GLN A 43 -5.01 -4.68 0.26
CA GLN A 43 -5.57 -5.98 0.58
C GLN A 43 -6.31 -5.93 1.92
N ARG A 44 -7.25 -6.86 2.10
CA ARG A 44 -7.81 -7.15 3.41
C ARG A 44 -7.11 -8.38 3.96
N THR A 45 -6.75 -8.36 5.22
CA THR A 45 -6.24 -9.55 5.91
C THR A 45 -7.37 -10.54 6.11
N ASP A 46 -7.01 -11.80 6.32
CA ASP A 46 -7.93 -12.73 6.95
C ASP A 46 -8.30 -12.24 8.37
N PRO A 47 -9.44 -12.68 8.92
CA PRO A 47 -9.86 -12.24 10.25
C PRO A 47 -8.89 -12.74 11.33
N ILE A 48 -8.19 -11.79 11.96
CA ILE A 48 -7.26 -12.03 13.07
C ILE A 48 -8.09 -12.24 14.34
N GLN A 49 -7.85 -13.33 15.06
CA GLN A 49 -8.53 -13.59 16.32
C GLN A 49 -7.86 -12.81 17.45
N LEU A 50 -8.59 -11.90 18.07
CA LEU A 50 -8.16 -11.20 19.27
C LEU A 50 -8.18 -12.17 20.45
N ILE A 51 -7.09 -12.18 21.20
CA ILE A 51 -6.90 -13.03 22.37
C ILE A 51 -6.91 -12.12 23.61
N PRO A 52 -7.72 -12.43 24.64
CA PRO A 52 -7.69 -11.68 25.89
C PRO A 52 -6.29 -11.61 26.49
N GLY A 53 -5.84 -10.41 26.84
CA GLY A 53 -4.49 -10.19 27.38
C GLY A 53 -3.39 -9.97 26.32
N VAL A 54 -3.69 -10.11 25.02
CA VAL A 54 -2.73 -9.92 23.93
C VAL A 54 -3.08 -8.66 23.13
N ARG A 55 -2.12 -7.73 23.03
CA ARG A 55 -2.31 -6.43 22.35
C ARG A 55 -1.55 -6.32 21.02
N GLU A 56 -0.56 -7.17 20.79
CA GLU A 56 0.31 -7.14 19.61
C GLU A 56 -0.14 -8.21 18.61
N TYR A 57 -0.29 -7.82 17.34
CA TYR A 57 -0.74 -8.71 16.27
C TYR A 57 0.07 -8.45 15.00
N ASP A 58 0.48 -9.53 14.34
CA ASP A 58 1.16 -9.48 13.06
C ASP A 58 0.19 -9.08 11.94
N VAL A 59 0.72 -8.35 10.96
CA VAL A 59 0.02 -7.93 9.76
C VAL A 59 0.44 -8.83 8.60
N ASP A 60 -0.31 -9.91 8.42
CA ASP A 60 -0.05 -10.88 7.37
C ASP A 60 -0.88 -10.60 6.10
N VAL A 61 -0.17 -10.51 4.97
CA VAL A 61 -0.74 -10.32 3.63
C VAL A 61 -0.17 -11.35 2.66
N ILE A 62 -0.93 -11.74 1.64
CA ILE A 62 -0.58 -12.88 0.79
C ILE A 62 0.16 -12.42 -0.46
N GLY A 63 1.37 -12.94 -0.66
CA GLY A 63 2.16 -12.72 -1.87
C GLY A 63 2.69 -11.30 -2.06
N CYS A 64 2.67 -10.49 -1.01
CA CYS A 64 3.02 -9.07 -1.01
C CYS A 64 3.72 -8.70 0.29
N GLU A 65 4.21 -7.46 0.37
CA GLU A 65 4.75 -6.88 1.59
C GLU A 65 3.81 -5.79 2.11
N PRO A 66 3.51 -5.75 3.43
CA PRO A 66 2.68 -4.70 4.00
C PRO A 66 3.46 -3.39 4.07
N VAL A 67 2.80 -2.30 3.69
CA VAL A 67 3.35 -0.93 3.78
C VAL A 67 2.74 -0.18 4.95
N ARG A 68 1.41 -0.20 5.05
CA ARG A 68 0.67 0.61 6.04
C ARG A 68 -0.73 0.06 6.27
N VAL A 69 -1.16 -0.02 7.53
CA VAL A 69 -2.57 -0.28 7.86
C VAL A 69 -3.37 1.01 7.66
N LEU A 70 -4.36 0.95 6.76
CA LEU A 70 -5.24 2.06 6.39
C LEU A 70 -6.52 2.09 7.23
N ALA A 71 -6.99 0.92 7.66
CA ALA A 71 -8.13 0.79 8.55
C ALA A 71 -8.06 -0.54 9.30
N ALA A 72 -8.61 -0.55 10.51
CA ALA A 72 -8.77 -1.73 11.35
C ALA A 72 -10.22 -1.77 11.82
N VAL A 73 -10.88 -2.92 11.72
CA VAL A 73 -12.30 -3.07 12.03
C VAL A 73 -12.52 -4.35 12.83
N ILE A 74 -13.21 -4.26 13.96
CA ILE A 74 -13.72 -5.42 14.68
C ILE A 74 -15.01 -5.88 14.00
N VAL A 75 -15.06 -7.14 13.57
CA VAL A 75 -16.18 -7.71 12.82
C VAL A 75 -17.44 -7.67 13.68
N GLY A 76 -18.51 -7.06 13.15
CA GLY A 76 -19.78 -6.95 13.85
C GLY A 76 -19.90 -5.74 14.78
N ASP A 77 -18.83 -4.97 14.94
CA ASP A 77 -18.81 -3.79 15.80
C ASP A 77 -18.32 -2.55 15.03
N ARG A 78 -17.14 -2.01 15.39
CA ARG A 78 -16.70 -0.68 14.98
C ARG A 78 -15.31 -0.67 14.34
N ALA A 79 -15.04 0.43 13.64
CA ALA A 79 -13.70 0.76 13.18
C ALA A 79 -12.84 1.29 14.33
N LEU A 80 -11.59 0.87 14.37
CA LEU A 80 -10.59 1.37 15.32
C LEU A 80 -9.91 2.63 14.76
N ASP A 81 -9.73 3.63 15.62
CA ASP A 81 -9.03 4.84 15.24
C ASP A 81 -7.50 4.64 15.31
N ARG A 82 -6.79 5.09 14.28
CA ARG A 82 -5.32 5.06 14.28
C ARG A 82 -4.80 6.14 15.23
N ARG A 83 -4.03 5.75 16.23
CA ARG A 83 -3.39 6.65 17.19
C ARG A 83 -1.90 6.88 16.85
N PRO A 84 -1.32 8.03 17.24
CA PRO A 84 0.13 8.22 17.17
C PRO A 84 0.83 7.32 18.19
N MET A 85 2.02 6.81 17.87
CA MET A 85 2.78 5.94 18.78
C MET A 85 3.09 6.59 20.14
N ALA A 86 3.28 7.92 20.14
CA ALA A 86 3.56 8.70 21.35
C ALA A 86 2.34 8.83 22.30
N SER A 87 1.14 8.42 21.88
CA SER A 87 -0.06 8.46 22.72
C SER A 87 -0.46 7.08 23.26
N LEU A 88 0.45 6.11 23.25
CA LEU A 88 0.24 4.89 24.01
C LEU A 88 0.47 5.22 25.49
N ASP A 89 -0.63 5.35 26.22
CA ASP A 89 -0.62 5.35 27.68
C ASP A 89 -0.18 3.96 28.21
N LEU A 90 -0.02 3.84 29.52
CA LEU A 90 0.21 2.53 30.15
C LEU A 90 -0.88 1.55 29.69
N PRO A 91 -0.55 0.27 29.46
CA PRO A 91 -1.50 -0.69 28.91
C PRO A 91 -2.68 -0.89 29.86
N GLU A 92 -3.81 -0.27 29.51
CA GLU A 92 -5.08 -0.48 30.18
C GLU A 92 -5.82 -1.65 29.53
N ALA A 93 -6.48 -2.47 30.35
CA ALA A 93 -7.36 -3.53 29.87
C ALA A 93 -8.71 -2.94 29.47
N GLY A 94 -9.22 -3.30 28.30
CA GLY A 94 -10.47 -2.77 27.80
C GLY A 94 -10.87 -3.29 26.43
N GLU A 95 -11.95 -2.71 25.88
CA GLU A 95 -12.34 -2.93 24.49
C GLU A 95 -11.47 -2.04 23.59
N PRO A 96 -10.78 -2.60 22.58
CA PRO A 96 -9.96 -1.82 21.68
C PRO A 96 -10.76 -0.71 21.00
N THR A 97 -10.32 0.54 21.14
CA THR A 97 -10.88 1.71 20.46
C THR A 97 -9.94 2.20 19.35
N GLY A 98 -8.67 1.84 19.44
CA GLY A 98 -7.65 2.30 18.51
C GLY A 98 -6.49 1.33 18.38
N PHE A 99 -5.59 1.68 17.46
CA PHE A 99 -4.36 0.94 17.21
C PHE A 99 -3.23 1.90 16.83
N VAL A 100 -2.00 1.47 17.10
CA VAL A 100 -0.79 2.05 16.51
C VAL A 100 -0.13 1.02 15.61
N GLN A 101 0.74 1.49 14.72
CA GLN A 101 1.51 0.63 13.82
C GLN A 101 2.99 1.01 13.96
N PRO A 102 3.75 0.35 14.85
CA PRO A 102 5.16 0.65 15.07
C PRO A 102 6.01 0.33 13.83
N VAL A 103 5.74 -0.81 13.20
CA VAL A 103 6.38 -1.28 11.97
C VAL A 103 5.33 -1.85 11.01
N PRO A 104 5.61 -1.93 9.68
CA PRO A 104 4.58 -2.32 8.72
C PRO A 104 3.91 -3.67 8.97
N ARG A 105 4.66 -4.62 9.52
CA ARG A 105 4.24 -6.00 9.81
C ARG A 105 3.61 -6.19 11.20
N LEU A 106 3.49 -5.15 12.01
CA LEU A 106 2.99 -5.26 13.39
C LEU A 106 2.02 -4.13 13.70
N ILE A 107 0.89 -4.48 14.30
CA ILE A 107 0.03 -3.51 14.98
C ILE A 107 -0.01 -3.78 16.47
N GLU A 108 -0.21 -2.71 17.22
CA GLU A 108 -0.44 -2.76 18.66
C GLU A 108 -1.77 -2.06 18.94
N LEU A 109 -2.66 -2.77 19.63
CA LEU A 109 -3.94 -2.21 20.08
C LEU A 109 -3.70 -1.22 21.22
N ALA A 110 -4.46 -0.13 21.22
CA ALA A 110 -4.33 0.91 22.25
C ALA A 110 -4.75 0.38 23.64
N GLU A 111 -5.76 -0.50 23.68
CA GLU A 111 -6.22 -1.18 24.88
C GLU A 111 -5.99 -2.70 24.75
N THR A 112 -5.70 -3.35 25.88
CA THR A 112 -5.52 -4.81 25.90
C THR A 112 -6.89 -5.49 25.89
N PRO A 113 -7.21 -6.32 24.89
CA PRO A 113 -8.51 -6.98 24.79
C PRO A 113 -8.85 -7.77 26.04
N VAL A 114 -10.09 -7.63 26.51
CA VAL A 114 -10.64 -8.42 27.64
C VAL A 114 -11.54 -9.57 27.16
N ARG A 115 -11.87 -9.61 25.87
CA ARG A 115 -12.71 -10.61 25.23
C ARG A 115 -12.11 -11.02 23.88
N ALA A 116 -12.49 -12.21 23.43
CA ALA A 116 -12.14 -12.67 22.10
C ALA A 116 -13.05 -12.01 21.07
N ASP A 117 -12.46 -11.54 19.98
CA ASP A 117 -13.13 -10.84 18.89
C ASP A 117 -12.37 -11.07 17.59
N SER A 118 -12.92 -10.62 16.46
CA SER A 118 -12.28 -10.79 15.16
C SER A 118 -11.93 -9.44 14.53
N LEU A 119 -10.65 -9.25 14.24
CA LEU A 119 -10.09 -8.02 13.68
C LEU A 119 -9.76 -8.22 12.20
N VAL A 120 -10.26 -7.33 11.35
CA VAL A 120 -9.92 -7.30 9.92
C VAL A 120 -9.20 -6.00 9.62
N LEU A 121 -8.03 -6.11 8.98
CA LEU A 121 -7.22 -4.97 8.58
C LEU A 121 -7.37 -4.73 7.09
N ARG A 122 -7.43 -3.45 6.70
CA ARG A 122 -7.20 -3.01 5.32
C ARG A 122 -5.81 -2.43 5.24
N VAL A 123 -4.96 -3.04 4.44
CA VAL A 123 -3.52 -2.80 4.42
C VAL A 123 -3.13 -2.37 3.01
N ALA A 124 -2.40 -1.26 2.90
CA ALA A 124 -1.68 -0.92 1.67
C ALA A 124 -0.47 -1.85 1.54
N VAL A 125 -0.28 -2.43 0.36
CA VAL A 125 0.76 -3.43 0.11
C VAL A 125 1.62 -3.04 -1.08
N GLU A 126 2.79 -3.65 -1.18
CA GLU A 126 3.72 -3.52 -2.29
C GLU A 126 4.17 -4.90 -2.79
N PRO A 127 4.64 -5.00 -4.04
CA PRO A 127 5.22 -6.26 -4.52
C PRO A 127 6.54 -6.55 -3.79
N SER A 128 6.90 -7.82 -3.69
CA SER A 128 8.21 -8.23 -3.17
C SER A 128 9.35 -7.75 -4.07
N MET A 129 10.54 -7.55 -3.49
CA MET A 129 11.76 -7.19 -4.23
C MET A 129 12.17 -8.23 -5.30
N SER A 130 11.72 -9.48 -5.14
CA SER A 130 11.96 -10.59 -6.08
C SER A 130 10.76 -10.87 -6.98
N ALA A 131 9.75 -9.99 -7.01
CA ALA A 131 8.55 -10.20 -7.82
C ALA A 131 8.87 -10.28 -9.31
N THR A 132 8.38 -11.33 -9.97
CA THR A 132 8.43 -11.52 -11.43
C THR A 132 7.07 -11.23 -12.09
N VAL A 133 6.05 -10.98 -11.27
CA VAL A 133 4.68 -10.68 -11.67
C VAL A 133 4.13 -9.56 -10.79
N LEU A 134 3.20 -8.79 -11.36
CA LEU A 134 2.44 -7.76 -10.66
C LEU A 134 0.94 -8.11 -10.66
N ASP A 135 0.19 -7.54 -9.74
CA ASP A 135 -1.25 -7.71 -9.70
C ASP A 135 -1.94 -7.14 -10.94
N ASP A 136 -2.97 -7.84 -11.43
CA ASP A 136 -3.66 -7.45 -12.66
C ASP A 136 -4.38 -6.10 -12.53
N GLN A 137 -4.90 -5.77 -11.34
CA GLN A 137 -5.53 -4.46 -11.11
C GLN A 137 -4.46 -3.37 -11.14
N LEU A 138 -3.31 -3.61 -10.50
CA LEU A 138 -2.20 -2.67 -10.49
C LEU A 138 -1.74 -2.35 -11.92
N VAL A 139 -1.52 -3.37 -12.75
CA VAL A 139 -1.13 -3.18 -14.17
C VAL A 139 -2.28 -2.58 -14.99
N ARG A 140 -3.52 -3.00 -14.77
CA ARG A 140 -4.68 -2.51 -15.53
C ARG A 140 -4.85 -0.99 -15.41
N TYR A 141 -4.70 -0.45 -14.20
CA TYR A 141 -4.97 0.97 -13.92
C TYR A 141 -3.71 1.83 -13.89
N TRP A 142 -2.55 1.26 -13.54
CA TRP A 142 -1.35 2.05 -13.20
C TRP A 142 -0.10 1.65 -13.98
N ARG A 143 -0.21 0.87 -15.06
CA ARG A 143 0.93 0.51 -15.93
C ARG A 143 1.72 1.71 -16.45
N GLU A 144 1.06 2.79 -16.82
CA GLU A 144 1.71 3.97 -17.42
C GLU A 144 2.60 4.70 -16.41
N PRO A 145 2.11 5.07 -15.21
CA PRO A 145 2.97 5.58 -14.15
C PRO A 145 4.10 4.62 -13.79
N ILE A 146 3.82 3.33 -13.60
CA ILE A 146 4.85 2.34 -13.23
C ILE A 146 5.94 2.27 -14.31
N ALA A 147 5.57 2.22 -15.59
CA ALA A 147 6.51 2.26 -16.70
C ALA A 147 7.30 3.57 -16.74
N ALA A 148 6.68 4.72 -16.45
CA ALA A 148 7.37 6.00 -16.35
C ALA A 148 8.41 6.03 -15.22
N GLY A 149 8.10 5.45 -14.05
CA GLY A 149 9.05 5.31 -12.94
C GLY A 149 10.24 4.41 -13.29
N ALA A 150 10.00 3.35 -14.07
CA ALA A 150 11.06 2.49 -14.58
C ALA A 150 11.93 3.23 -15.61
N LEU A 151 11.29 3.93 -16.55
CA LEU A 151 11.98 4.75 -17.56
C LEU A 151 12.87 5.81 -16.95
N MET A 152 12.40 6.51 -15.92
CA MET A 152 13.19 7.50 -15.20
C MET A 152 14.53 6.90 -14.74
N ARG A 153 14.50 5.72 -14.09
CA ARG A 153 15.71 5.04 -13.59
C ARG A 153 16.66 4.65 -14.72
N LEU A 154 16.12 4.07 -15.79
CA LEU A 154 16.91 3.62 -16.93
C LEU A 154 17.54 4.79 -17.70
N LEU A 155 16.80 5.89 -17.89
CA LEU A 155 17.30 7.08 -18.57
C LEU A 155 18.39 7.79 -17.74
N LEU A 156 18.26 7.81 -16.41
CA LEU A 156 19.33 8.28 -15.51
C LEU A 156 20.60 7.45 -15.65
N GLN A 157 20.48 6.13 -15.76
CA GLN A 157 21.63 5.24 -15.97
C GLN A 157 22.33 5.53 -17.31
N GLN A 158 21.58 5.96 -18.33
CA GLN A 158 22.12 6.38 -19.62
C GLN A 158 22.66 7.83 -19.62
N GLY A 159 22.46 8.59 -18.54
CA GLY A 159 22.85 10.00 -18.43
C GLY A 159 21.89 10.98 -19.12
N ASP A 160 20.72 10.54 -19.58
CA ASP A 160 19.72 11.40 -20.22
C ASP A 160 18.82 12.08 -19.18
N MET A 161 19.36 13.12 -18.55
CA MET A 161 18.69 13.86 -17.48
C MET A 161 17.38 14.54 -17.95
N SER A 162 17.35 14.98 -19.21
CA SER A 162 16.19 15.68 -19.76
C SER A 162 15.00 14.74 -19.85
N ARG A 163 15.16 13.58 -20.52
CA ARG A 163 14.06 12.61 -20.67
C ARG A 163 13.73 11.94 -19.33
N ALA A 164 14.72 11.73 -18.47
CA ALA A 164 14.49 11.25 -17.11
C ALA A 164 13.57 12.20 -16.33
N SER A 165 13.76 13.52 -16.45
CA SER A 165 12.90 14.50 -15.76
C SER A 165 11.45 14.45 -16.22
N VAL A 166 11.21 14.23 -17.51
CA VAL A 166 9.85 14.08 -18.08
C VAL A 166 9.19 12.80 -17.55
N ALA A 167 9.93 11.69 -17.53
CA ALA A 167 9.45 10.43 -16.96
C ALA A 167 9.14 10.55 -15.45
N ALA A 168 9.98 11.29 -14.71
CA ALA A 168 9.75 11.58 -13.29
C ALA A 168 8.44 12.35 -13.05
N GLN A 169 8.16 13.38 -13.86
CA GLN A 169 6.91 14.14 -13.77
C GLN A 169 5.68 13.26 -14.05
N ALA A 170 5.75 12.40 -15.08
CA ALA A 170 4.69 11.46 -15.40
C ALA A 170 4.45 10.43 -14.26
N PHE A 171 5.53 9.94 -13.66
CA PHE A 171 5.46 9.05 -12.50
C PHE A 171 4.78 9.74 -11.31
N GLN A 172 5.26 10.92 -10.92
CA GLN A 172 4.73 11.67 -9.77
C GLN A 172 3.26 12.07 -9.96
N GLY A 173 2.89 12.57 -11.15
CA GLY A 173 1.47 12.83 -11.45
C GLY A 173 0.60 11.56 -11.43
N GLY A 174 1.18 10.39 -11.72
CA GLY A 174 0.52 9.11 -11.53
C GLY A 174 0.31 8.75 -10.06
N VAL A 175 1.35 8.92 -9.24
CA VAL A 175 1.32 8.67 -7.79
C VAL A 175 0.26 9.54 -7.10
N GLU A 176 0.21 10.84 -7.40
CA GLU A 176 -0.74 11.76 -6.81
C GLU A 176 -2.20 11.39 -7.15
N ARG A 177 -2.47 11.04 -8.42
CA ARG A 177 -3.80 10.56 -8.85
C ARG A 177 -4.19 9.28 -8.12
N ALA A 178 -3.27 8.35 -8.00
CA ALA A 178 -3.49 7.07 -7.35
C ALA A 178 -3.73 7.24 -5.85
N TYR A 179 -2.99 8.14 -5.19
CA TYR A 179 -3.20 8.51 -3.80
C TYR A 179 -4.57 9.13 -3.56
N ALA A 180 -4.98 10.10 -4.39
CA ALA A 180 -6.30 10.71 -4.30
C ALA A 180 -7.41 9.66 -4.45
N GLN A 181 -7.28 8.73 -5.40
CA GLN A 181 -8.24 7.64 -5.60
C GLN A 181 -8.30 6.68 -4.41
N ALA A 182 -7.14 6.33 -3.83
CA ALA A 182 -7.05 5.46 -2.65
C ALA A 182 -7.78 6.04 -1.43
N GLN A 183 -7.77 7.37 -1.27
CA GLN A 183 -8.48 8.05 -0.18
C GLN A 183 -10.00 8.06 -0.35
N VAL A 184 -10.51 8.23 -1.58
CA VAL A 184 -11.96 8.25 -1.84
C VAL A 184 -12.62 6.91 -1.50
N GLY A 185 -11.93 5.79 -1.75
CA GLY A 185 -12.38 4.45 -1.34
C GLY A 185 -12.53 4.29 0.18
N ALA A 186 -11.78 5.07 0.97
CA ALA A 186 -11.86 5.06 2.44
C ALA A 186 -13.00 5.92 3.00
N GLY A 187 -13.43 6.98 2.29
CA GLY A 187 -14.36 8.00 2.78
C GLY A 187 -15.86 7.66 2.74
N ARG A 188 -16.28 6.61 2.02
CA ARG A 188 -17.72 6.26 1.87
C ARG A 188 -18.42 5.83 3.17
N GLY A 189 -17.68 5.60 4.27
CA GLY A 189 -18.22 5.19 5.56
C GLY A 189 -18.63 6.32 6.53
N ARG A 190 -18.31 7.60 6.27
CA ARG A 190 -18.47 8.68 7.28
C ARG A 190 -19.32 9.89 6.86
N LEU A 191 -20.05 9.85 5.74
CA LEU A 191 -21.00 10.93 5.41
C LEU A 191 -22.41 10.60 5.94
N ARG A 192 -22.64 10.85 7.24
CA ARG A 192 -24.01 11.03 7.75
C ARG A 192 -24.36 12.51 7.67
N VAL A 193 -25.20 12.88 6.70
CA VAL A 193 -25.82 14.21 6.68
C VAL A 193 -26.88 14.23 7.77
N ARG A 194 -26.72 15.11 8.76
CA ARG A 194 -27.79 15.42 9.72
C ARG A 194 -28.85 16.22 8.97
N PRO A 195 -30.10 15.73 8.82
CA PRO A 195 -31.16 16.57 8.29
C PRO A 195 -31.39 17.72 9.27
N VAL A 196 -31.37 18.95 8.76
CA VAL A 196 -31.83 20.14 9.50
C VAL A 196 -33.35 20.20 9.35
N PRO A 197 -34.11 20.33 10.45
CA PRO A 197 -35.58 20.41 10.42
C PRO A 197 -36.09 21.69 9.76
#